data_AF-A0AAE0S1F1-F1
#
_entry.id   AF-A0AAE0S1F1-F1
#
_cell.length_a   1.000
_cell.length_b   1.000
_cell.length_c   1.000
_cell.angle_alpha   90.00
_cell.angle_beta   90.00
_cell.angle_gamma   90.00
#
_symmetry.space_group_name_H-M   'P 1'
#
loop_
_entity.id
_entity.type
_entity.pdbx_description
1 polymer ?
#
loop_
_entity_poly.entity_id
_entity_poly.type
_entity_poly.pdbx_seq_one_letter_code
_entity_poly.pdbx_strand_id
1 'polypeptide(L)'
;MASTFISTQERTNFARMCWIVVDVFRDMLWHVLTEEISPFVLPNEVKTNLHKLKRLNKDIKSRLCSSNYASPNIPASKDFDVTSLYTLIRSLSKVVPTNGWDQQLPTLAKNKGDLVEWVRVFRNVVYAHAKEGHLNSTDYCDLCREMKAFVTSSEVYLGGNCDFVGRIDSILACSMDKALEDTYIDKMQEIRHLICLVGHMMIHSSDHLYESIDVTKQFDGLSKEESNIIDKREQKRIIDASQTILKQHQTHAKKYFVETQAYRNANEILRQHRRLILIGKSGQGKSYMAQQLLNKIITDDTNIKPLIISAIEQWKMLVDSSNTFGIIVDDMCGRFTLNEGDFTK
;
A
#
# COMPACT_ATOMS: atom_id res chain seq x y z
N MET A 1 15.77 -22.22 1.68
CA MET A 1 14.91 -22.29 0.48
C MET A 1 14.07 -21.03 0.46
N ALA A 2 14.32 -20.11 -0.49
CA ALA A 2 13.54 -18.89 -0.63
C ALA A 2 12.10 -19.23 -1.05
N SER A 3 11.11 -18.54 -0.49
CA SER A 3 9.70 -18.87 -0.71
C SER A 3 9.32 -18.68 -2.18
N THR A 4 8.87 -19.74 -2.84
CA THR A 4 8.42 -19.74 -4.25
C THR A 4 7.04 -19.10 -4.47
N PHE A 5 6.44 -18.52 -3.43
CA PHE A 5 5.12 -17.91 -3.49
C PHE A 5 5.24 -16.39 -3.49
N ILE A 6 5.39 -15.82 -4.70
CA ILE A 6 5.32 -14.37 -4.90
C ILE A 6 3.85 -13.95 -4.84
N SER A 7 3.56 -12.92 -4.04
CA SER A 7 2.25 -12.27 -4.03
C SER A 7 2.12 -11.44 -5.31
N THR A 8 1.18 -11.80 -6.19
CA THR A 8 0.90 -11.10 -7.44
C THR A 8 -0.46 -10.41 -7.35
N GLN A 9 -0.68 -9.39 -8.18
CA GLN A 9 -1.98 -8.72 -8.27
C GLN A 9 -3.11 -9.72 -8.55
N GLU A 10 -2.87 -10.72 -9.38
CA GLU A 10 -3.88 -11.74 -9.73
C GLU A 10 -4.26 -12.64 -8.56
N ARG A 11 -3.30 -12.95 -7.68
CA ARG A 11 -3.56 -13.68 -6.43
C ARG A 11 -4.33 -12.81 -5.44
N THR A 12 -4.01 -11.52 -5.36
CA THR A 12 -4.78 -10.54 -4.58
C THR A 12 -6.22 -10.44 -5.07
N ASN A 13 -6.44 -10.35 -6.39
CA ASN A 13 -7.77 -10.32 -7.00
C ASN A 13 -8.58 -11.58 -6.65
N PHE A 14 -7.96 -12.75 -6.78
CA PHE A 14 -8.57 -14.01 -6.40
C PHE A 14 -8.94 -14.07 -4.90
N ALA A 15 -8.03 -13.61 -4.02
CA ALA A 15 -8.27 -13.58 -2.59
C ALA A 15 -9.44 -12.67 -2.21
N ARG A 16 -9.56 -11.47 -2.82
CA ARG A 16 -10.70 -10.57 -2.63
C ARG A 16 -12.03 -11.24 -2.99
N MET A 17 -12.08 -11.91 -4.14
CA MET A 17 -13.28 -12.63 -4.58
C MET A 17 -13.65 -13.77 -3.62
N CYS A 18 -12.66 -14.53 -3.16
CA CYS A 18 -12.89 -15.58 -2.15
C CYS A 18 -13.44 -14.99 -0.84
N TRP A 19 -12.89 -13.87 -0.39
CA TRP A 19 -13.34 -13.19 0.83
C TRP A 19 -14.80 -12.77 0.70
N ILE A 20 -15.18 -12.11 -0.40
CA ILE A 20 -16.58 -11.69 -0.61
C ILE A 20 -17.53 -12.89 -0.59
N VAL A 21 -17.18 -13.99 -1.24
CA VAL A 21 -18.02 -15.20 -1.24
C VAL A 21 -18.15 -15.79 0.17
N VAL A 22 -17.05 -15.90 0.90
CA VAL A 22 -17.03 -16.56 2.21
C VAL A 22 -17.70 -15.72 3.29
N ASP A 23 -17.58 -14.39 3.24
CA ASP A 23 -18.15 -13.48 4.22
C ASP A 23 -19.49 -12.89 3.78
N VAL A 24 -19.47 -12.06 2.73
CA VAL A 24 -20.63 -11.26 2.37
C VAL A 24 -21.75 -12.16 1.86
N PHE A 25 -21.46 -13.07 0.93
CA PHE A 25 -22.52 -13.92 0.36
C PHE A 25 -23.02 -14.97 1.36
N ARG A 26 -22.19 -15.43 2.29
CA ARG A 26 -22.65 -16.24 3.42
C ARG A 26 -23.68 -15.46 4.22
N ASP A 27 -23.40 -14.22 4.59
CA ASP A 27 -24.33 -13.39 5.36
C ASP A 27 -25.61 -13.06 4.58
N MET A 28 -25.53 -12.84 3.26
CA MET A 28 -26.70 -12.67 2.41
C MET A 28 -27.59 -13.91 2.40
N LEU A 29 -27.00 -15.10 2.23
CA LEU A 29 -27.76 -16.36 2.29
C LEU A 29 -28.35 -16.61 3.69
N TRP A 30 -27.60 -16.27 4.74
CA TRP A 30 -28.11 -16.34 6.11
C TRP A 30 -29.33 -15.44 6.28
N HIS A 31 -29.26 -14.19 5.80
CA HIS A 31 -30.38 -13.26 5.84
C HIS A 31 -31.63 -13.86 5.17
N VAL A 32 -31.49 -14.36 3.94
CA VAL A 32 -32.57 -15.05 3.21
C VAL A 32 -33.13 -16.22 4.03
N LEU A 33 -32.28 -17.06 4.60
CA LEU A 33 -32.72 -18.19 5.41
C LEU A 33 -33.53 -17.74 6.62
N THR A 34 -33.06 -16.72 7.34
CA THR A 34 -33.68 -16.27 8.60
C THR A 34 -34.99 -15.54 8.42
N GLU A 35 -35.20 -14.92 7.25
CA GLU A 35 -36.50 -14.34 6.90
C GLU A 35 -37.54 -15.41 6.57
N GLU A 36 -37.11 -16.54 6.01
CA GLU A 36 -38.00 -17.65 5.65
C GLU A 36 -38.23 -18.62 6.81
N ILE A 37 -37.20 -18.84 7.63
CA ILE A 37 -37.18 -19.79 8.75
C ILE A 37 -36.49 -19.12 9.92
N SER A 38 -37.25 -18.83 10.98
CA SER A 38 -36.68 -18.23 12.19
C SER A 38 -35.51 -19.09 12.74
N PRO A 39 -34.38 -18.47 13.12
CA PRO A 39 -33.24 -19.17 13.71
C PRO A 39 -33.60 -20.08 14.89
N PHE A 40 -34.65 -19.72 15.63
CA PHE A 40 -35.14 -20.48 16.78
C PHE A 40 -35.76 -21.83 16.38
N VAL A 41 -36.45 -21.88 15.23
CA VAL A 41 -37.10 -23.11 14.74
C VAL A 41 -36.23 -23.91 13.77
N LEU A 42 -35.15 -23.31 13.25
CA LEU A 42 -34.24 -23.94 12.28
C LEU A 42 -33.71 -25.31 12.74
N PRO A 43 -33.24 -25.53 14.00
CA PRO A 43 -32.82 -26.85 14.44
C PRO A 43 -33.90 -27.92 14.34
N ASN A 44 -35.16 -27.55 14.65
CA ASN A 44 -36.30 -28.47 14.56
C ASN A 44 -36.68 -28.73 13.11
N GLU A 45 -36.68 -27.73 12.23
CA GLU A 45 -36.92 -27.91 10.80
C GLU A 45 -35.90 -28.87 10.17
N VAL A 46 -34.62 -28.72 10.54
CA VAL A 46 -33.54 -29.62 10.11
C VAL A 46 -33.79 -31.04 10.58
N LYS A 47 -34.15 -31.26 11.87
CA LYS A 47 -34.45 -32.58 12.44
C LYS A 47 -35.65 -33.25 11.74
N THR A 48 -36.71 -32.50 11.46
CA THR A 48 -37.92 -33.02 10.80
C THR A 48 -37.67 -33.37 9.33
N ASN A 49 -36.84 -32.58 8.64
CA ASN A 49 -36.60 -32.71 7.20
C ASN A 49 -35.24 -33.35 6.85
N LEU A 50 -34.63 -34.14 7.75
CA LEU A 50 -33.31 -34.76 7.53
C LEU A 50 -33.22 -35.58 6.23
N HIS A 51 -34.35 -36.14 5.78
CA HIS A 51 -34.44 -36.93 4.55
C HIS A 51 -34.24 -36.07 3.27
N LYS A 52 -34.55 -34.78 3.32
CA LYS A 52 -34.29 -33.80 2.24
C LYS A 52 -32.85 -33.30 2.25
N LEU A 53 -32.21 -33.29 3.43
CA LEU A 53 -30.88 -32.73 3.68
C LEU A 53 -29.75 -33.76 3.51
N LYS A 54 -29.77 -34.51 2.41
CA LYS A 54 -28.73 -35.54 2.15
C LYS A 54 -27.35 -34.95 1.86
N ARG A 55 -27.31 -33.73 1.31
CA ARG A 55 -26.09 -33.02 0.92
C ARG A 55 -25.54 -32.08 2.00
N LEU A 56 -26.24 -31.93 3.13
CA LEU A 56 -25.79 -31.07 4.21
C LEU A 56 -24.55 -31.67 4.89
N ASN A 57 -23.58 -30.83 5.22
CA ASN A 57 -22.36 -31.24 5.92
C ASN A 57 -22.71 -32.02 7.21
N LYS A 58 -22.05 -33.17 7.44
CA LYS A 58 -22.30 -34.04 8.60
C LYS A 58 -22.08 -33.33 9.92
N ASP A 59 -21.07 -32.46 10.02
CA ASP A 59 -20.76 -31.71 11.23
C ASP A 59 -21.84 -30.68 11.52
N ILE A 60 -22.28 -29.93 10.50
CA ILE A 60 -23.39 -28.97 10.63
C ILE A 60 -24.68 -29.70 11.00
N LYS A 61 -24.97 -30.82 10.33
CA LYS A 61 -26.12 -31.68 10.65
C LYS A 61 -26.05 -32.18 12.09
N SER A 62 -24.91 -32.68 12.53
CA SER A 62 -24.67 -33.15 13.90
C SER A 62 -24.87 -32.02 14.91
N ARG A 63 -24.26 -30.84 14.67
CA ARG A 63 -24.42 -29.65 15.53
C ARG A 63 -25.89 -29.28 15.68
N LEU A 64 -26.61 -29.06 14.58
CA LEU A 64 -28.04 -28.67 14.59
C LEU A 64 -28.95 -29.75 15.18
N CYS A 65 -28.60 -31.03 15.04
CA CYS A 65 -29.37 -32.12 15.61
C CYS A 65 -29.02 -32.40 17.08
N SER A 66 -27.82 -32.02 17.55
CA SER A 66 -27.39 -32.23 18.92
C SER A 66 -28.16 -31.37 19.92
N SER A 67 -28.15 -31.77 21.19
CA SER A 67 -28.71 -30.99 22.29
C SER A 67 -27.96 -29.67 22.55
N ASN A 68 -26.87 -29.37 21.83
CA ASN A 68 -26.06 -28.16 22.07
C ASN A 68 -26.71 -26.88 21.52
N TYR A 69 -27.69 -27.01 20.62
CA TYR A 69 -28.65 -25.93 20.30
C TYR A 69 -29.95 -26.06 21.11
N ALA A 70 -29.94 -26.79 22.23
CA ALA A 70 -30.96 -26.59 23.25
C ALA A 70 -30.86 -25.14 23.73
N SER A 71 -32.02 -24.52 23.95
CA SER A 71 -32.16 -23.16 24.47
C SER A 71 -31.12 -22.88 25.57
N PRO A 72 -30.29 -21.82 25.47
CA PRO A 72 -30.52 -20.59 24.69
C PRO A 72 -29.61 -20.40 23.47
N ASN A 73 -28.84 -21.39 23.02
CA ASN A 73 -27.92 -21.19 21.90
C ASN A 73 -28.71 -21.10 20.58
N ILE A 74 -28.78 -19.92 19.97
CA ILE A 74 -29.39 -19.67 18.66
C ILE A 74 -28.29 -19.76 17.59
N PRO A 75 -28.49 -20.52 16.49
CA PRO A 75 -27.51 -20.57 15.41
C PRO A 75 -27.25 -19.19 14.81
N ALA A 76 -25.98 -18.92 14.46
CA ALA A 76 -25.55 -17.69 13.83
C ALA A 76 -24.98 -17.94 12.43
N SER A 77 -24.92 -16.91 11.58
CA SER A 77 -24.37 -16.99 10.20
C SER A 77 -23.03 -17.74 10.12
N LYS A 78 -22.11 -17.41 11.04
CA LYS A 78 -20.75 -17.99 11.13
C LYS A 78 -20.71 -19.50 11.41
N ASP A 79 -21.82 -20.09 11.86
CA ASP A 79 -21.91 -21.53 12.11
C ASP A 79 -22.05 -22.34 10.82
N PHE A 80 -22.25 -21.66 9.68
CA PHE A 80 -22.54 -22.24 8.39
C PHE A 80 -21.57 -21.73 7.32
N ASP A 81 -21.21 -22.62 6.39
CA ASP A 81 -20.60 -22.22 5.12
C ASP A 81 -21.67 -21.92 4.05
N VAL A 82 -21.24 -21.28 2.96
CA VAL A 82 -22.10 -20.93 1.81
C VAL A 82 -22.84 -22.15 1.25
N THR A 83 -22.19 -23.32 1.20
CA THR A 83 -22.78 -24.53 0.64
C THR A 83 -23.91 -25.07 1.51
N SER A 84 -23.75 -24.98 2.82
CA SER A 84 -24.69 -25.42 3.82
C SER A 84 -25.90 -24.51 3.86
N LEU A 85 -25.69 -23.19 3.82
CA LEU A 85 -26.79 -22.22 3.70
C LEU A 85 -27.58 -22.42 2.41
N TYR A 86 -26.91 -22.56 1.26
CA TYR A 86 -27.57 -22.90 0.00
C TYR A 86 -28.42 -24.17 0.12
N THR A 87 -27.87 -25.22 0.72
CA THR A 87 -28.55 -26.51 0.89
C THR A 87 -29.79 -26.38 1.78
N LEU A 88 -29.69 -25.62 2.87
CA LEU A 88 -30.80 -25.38 3.80
C LEU A 88 -31.92 -24.59 3.13
N ILE A 89 -31.61 -23.48 2.48
CA ILE A 89 -32.59 -22.64 1.78
C ILE A 89 -33.31 -23.48 0.74
N ARG A 90 -32.56 -24.12 -0.17
CA ARG A 90 -33.14 -24.92 -1.25
C ARG A 90 -34.04 -26.06 -0.76
N SER A 91 -33.73 -26.64 0.39
CA SER A 91 -34.43 -27.85 0.87
C SER A 91 -35.59 -27.54 1.82
N LEU A 92 -35.51 -26.42 2.55
CA LEU A 92 -36.42 -26.12 3.66
C LEU A 92 -37.26 -24.86 3.44
N SER A 93 -36.76 -23.87 2.69
CA SER A 93 -37.51 -22.64 2.45
C SER A 93 -38.50 -22.78 1.30
N LYS A 94 -39.39 -21.80 1.16
CA LYS A 94 -40.34 -21.71 0.04
C LYS A 94 -39.78 -20.94 -1.16
N VAL A 95 -38.53 -20.49 -1.06
CA VAL A 95 -37.88 -19.68 -2.09
C VAL A 95 -37.61 -20.55 -3.31
N VAL A 96 -37.96 -20.03 -4.48
CA VAL A 96 -37.70 -20.67 -5.77
C VAL A 96 -37.17 -19.62 -6.75
N PRO A 97 -36.06 -19.88 -7.47
CA PRO A 97 -35.58 -18.98 -8.51
C PRO A 97 -36.60 -18.85 -9.65
N THR A 98 -36.56 -17.73 -10.37
CA THR A 98 -37.48 -17.41 -11.47
C THR A 98 -37.53 -18.53 -12.52
N ASN A 99 -36.36 -19.03 -12.92
CA ASN A 99 -36.27 -20.08 -13.94
C ASN A 99 -36.19 -21.49 -13.32
N GLY A 100 -36.35 -21.61 -12.00
CA GLY A 100 -36.11 -22.83 -11.27
C GLY A 100 -34.63 -23.08 -10.97
N TRP A 101 -34.39 -24.12 -10.18
CA TRP A 101 -33.05 -24.48 -9.74
C TRP A 101 -32.22 -25.19 -10.80
N ASP A 102 -30.91 -24.98 -10.79
CA ASP A 102 -29.96 -25.55 -11.76
C ASP A 102 -30.25 -25.15 -13.22
N GLN A 103 -31.03 -24.08 -13.41
CA GLN A 103 -31.36 -23.51 -14.71
C GLN A 103 -30.57 -22.22 -14.96
N GLN A 104 -30.69 -21.69 -16.18
CA GLN A 104 -30.05 -20.44 -16.54
C GLN A 104 -30.58 -19.28 -15.69
N LEU A 105 -29.67 -18.46 -15.17
CA LEU A 105 -30.02 -17.31 -14.34
C LEU A 105 -30.57 -16.16 -15.19
N PRO A 106 -31.51 -15.36 -14.66
CA PRO A 106 -31.85 -14.08 -15.27
C PRO A 106 -30.64 -13.12 -15.20
N THR A 107 -30.63 -12.10 -16.07
CA THR A 107 -29.55 -11.10 -16.10
C THR A 107 -29.40 -10.32 -14.79
N LEU A 108 -30.53 -10.08 -14.10
CA LEU A 108 -30.60 -9.44 -12.80
C LEU A 108 -31.55 -10.22 -11.90
N ALA A 109 -31.39 -10.11 -10.58
CA ALA A 109 -32.28 -10.76 -9.63
C ALA A 109 -33.71 -10.25 -9.80
N LYS A 110 -34.69 -11.17 -9.76
CA LYS A 110 -36.12 -10.82 -9.73
C LYS A 110 -36.81 -11.28 -8.44
N ASN A 111 -36.13 -12.08 -7.63
CA ASN A 111 -36.55 -12.54 -6.32
C ASN A 111 -35.35 -13.06 -5.51
N LYS A 112 -35.58 -13.42 -4.25
CA LYS A 112 -34.55 -14.01 -3.37
C LYS A 112 -33.98 -15.33 -3.90
N GLY A 113 -34.76 -16.10 -4.65
CA GLY A 113 -34.31 -17.39 -5.21
C GLY A 113 -33.26 -17.21 -6.30
N ASP A 114 -33.42 -16.20 -7.15
CA ASP A 114 -32.42 -15.84 -8.15
C ASP A 114 -31.09 -15.47 -7.50
N LEU A 115 -31.11 -14.74 -6.39
CA LEU A 115 -29.92 -14.46 -5.58
C LEU A 115 -29.27 -15.73 -5.04
N VAL A 116 -30.04 -16.62 -4.43
CA VAL A 116 -29.52 -17.86 -3.83
C VAL A 116 -28.83 -18.72 -4.89
N GLU A 117 -29.44 -18.83 -6.07
CA GLU A 117 -28.88 -19.59 -7.17
C GLU A 117 -27.68 -18.88 -7.82
N TRP A 118 -27.71 -17.56 -7.93
CA TRP A 118 -26.59 -16.77 -8.44
C TRP A 118 -25.36 -16.88 -7.54
N VAL A 119 -25.52 -16.81 -6.21
CA VAL A 119 -24.42 -17.03 -5.26
C VAL A 119 -23.77 -18.40 -5.46
N ARG A 120 -24.56 -19.45 -5.73
CA ARG A 120 -24.02 -20.78 -6.03
C ARG A 120 -23.17 -20.76 -7.30
N VAL A 121 -23.71 -20.20 -8.40
CA VAL A 121 -23.02 -20.15 -9.69
C VAL A 121 -21.75 -19.32 -9.58
N PHE A 122 -21.82 -18.13 -8.97
CA PHE A 122 -20.69 -17.25 -8.77
C PHE A 122 -19.59 -17.91 -7.93
N ARG A 123 -19.93 -18.54 -6.80
CA ARG A 123 -18.98 -19.30 -5.99
C ARG A 123 -18.29 -20.40 -6.79
N ASN A 124 -19.04 -21.10 -7.64
CA ASN A 124 -18.50 -22.17 -8.46
C ASN A 124 -17.51 -21.66 -9.50
N VAL A 125 -17.81 -20.52 -10.13
CA VAL A 125 -16.91 -19.84 -11.06
C VAL A 125 -15.65 -19.34 -10.34
N VAL A 126 -15.81 -18.68 -9.19
CA VAL A 126 -14.69 -18.03 -8.49
C VAL A 126 -13.68 -19.01 -7.93
N TYR A 127 -14.10 -20.06 -7.21
CA TYR A 127 -13.12 -20.98 -6.61
C TYR A 127 -13.50 -22.46 -6.63
N ALA A 128 -14.78 -22.86 -6.62
CA ALA A 128 -15.07 -24.30 -6.47
C ALA A 128 -14.70 -25.11 -7.71
N HIS A 129 -14.74 -24.51 -8.90
CA HIS A 129 -14.28 -25.12 -10.16
C HIS A 129 -13.07 -24.39 -10.77
N ALA A 130 -12.48 -23.43 -10.04
CA ALA A 130 -11.27 -22.76 -10.49
C ALA A 130 -10.11 -23.76 -10.53
N LYS A 131 -9.34 -23.73 -11.61
CA LYS A 131 -8.16 -24.60 -11.79
C LYS A 131 -6.93 -24.05 -11.07
N GLU A 132 -6.92 -22.74 -10.84
CA GLU A 132 -5.76 -21.98 -10.38
C GLU A 132 -6.22 -20.96 -9.32
N GLY A 133 -5.32 -20.66 -8.38
CA GLY A 133 -5.56 -19.69 -7.30
C GLY A 133 -5.18 -18.25 -7.67
N HIS A 134 -5.40 -17.86 -8.93
CA HIS A 134 -5.16 -16.51 -9.43
C HIS A 134 -6.26 -16.10 -10.40
N LEU A 135 -6.51 -14.80 -10.48
CA LEU A 135 -7.55 -14.22 -11.31
C LEU A 135 -7.00 -13.00 -12.04
N ASN A 136 -6.92 -13.06 -13.36
CA ASN A 136 -6.39 -11.96 -14.16
C ASN A 136 -7.29 -10.71 -14.02
N SER A 137 -6.72 -9.54 -14.34
CA SER A 137 -7.40 -8.26 -14.12
C SER A 137 -8.69 -8.10 -14.94
N THR A 138 -8.77 -8.68 -16.14
CA THR A 138 -9.95 -8.59 -17.00
C THR A 138 -11.12 -9.36 -16.40
N ASP A 139 -10.90 -10.64 -16.08
CA ASP A 139 -11.92 -11.50 -15.48
C ASP A 139 -12.35 -10.98 -14.11
N TYR A 140 -11.39 -10.44 -13.33
CA TYR A 140 -11.69 -9.79 -12.06
C TYR A 140 -12.62 -8.59 -12.23
N CYS A 141 -12.35 -7.70 -13.19
CA CYS A 141 -13.18 -6.53 -13.46
C CYS A 141 -14.59 -6.92 -13.92
N ASP A 142 -14.70 -7.96 -14.76
CA ASP A 142 -15.98 -8.44 -15.26
C ASP A 142 -16.81 -9.08 -14.15
N LEU A 143 -16.19 -9.94 -13.33
CA LEU A 143 -16.82 -10.50 -12.13
C LEU A 143 -17.24 -9.42 -11.14
N CYS A 144 -16.41 -8.40 -10.91
CA CYS A 144 -16.76 -7.25 -10.06
C CYS A 144 -18.03 -6.56 -10.55
N ARG A 145 -18.11 -6.31 -11.86
CA ARG A 145 -19.24 -5.62 -12.49
C ARG A 145 -20.51 -6.44 -12.41
N GLU A 146 -20.44 -7.71 -12.79
CA GLU A 146 -21.58 -8.64 -12.72
C GLU A 146 -22.09 -8.77 -11.28
N MET A 147 -21.16 -9.01 -10.34
CA MET A 147 -21.47 -9.10 -8.92
C MET A 147 -22.19 -7.87 -8.40
N LYS A 148 -21.63 -6.68 -8.62
CA LYS A 148 -22.26 -5.45 -8.11
C LYS A 148 -23.66 -5.27 -8.70
N ALA A 149 -23.80 -5.43 -10.01
CA ALA A 149 -25.11 -5.30 -10.67
C ALA A 149 -26.14 -6.30 -10.09
N PHE A 150 -25.74 -7.55 -9.91
CA PHE A 150 -26.63 -8.58 -9.40
C PHE A 150 -27.00 -8.33 -7.93
N VAL A 151 -26.02 -8.04 -7.07
CA VAL A 151 -26.25 -7.76 -5.64
C VAL A 151 -27.14 -6.54 -5.48
N THR A 152 -26.86 -5.43 -6.16
CA THR A 152 -27.71 -4.23 -6.15
C THR A 152 -29.14 -4.55 -6.57
N SER A 153 -29.33 -5.33 -7.64
CA SER A 153 -30.69 -5.74 -8.05
C SER A 153 -31.38 -6.66 -7.04
N SER A 154 -30.62 -7.37 -6.20
CA SER A 154 -31.16 -8.30 -5.20
C SER A 154 -31.59 -7.63 -3.90
N GLU A 155 -30.98 -6.50 -3.53
CA GLU A 155 -31.25 -5.81 -2.26
C GLU A 155 -32.71 -5.40 -2.11
N VAL A 156 -33.40 -5.07 -3.21
CA VAL A 156 -34.84 -4.75 -3.20
C VAL A 156 -35.72 -5.90 -2.70
N TYR A 157 -35.24 -7.14 -2.79
CA TYR A 157 -35.95 -8.35 -2.35
C TYR A 157 -35.52 -8.84 -0.97
N LEU A 158 -34.35 -8.41 -0.50
CA LEU A 158 -33.81 -8.85 0.78
C LEU A 158 -34.45 -8.13 1.98
N GLY A 159 -35.11 -6.99 1.76
CA GLY A 159 -35.73 -6.24 2.86
C GLY A 159 -34.72 -5.71 3.89
N GLY A 160 -35.16 -4.73 4.68
CA GLY A 160 -34.30 -4.12 5.69
C GLY A 160 -33.17 -3.25 5.14
N ASN A 161 -32.41 -2.64 6.05
CA ASN A 161 -31.31 -1.73 5.74
C ASN A 161 -29.98 -2.51 5.72
N CYS A 162 -29.83 -3.43 4.76
CA CYS A 162 -28.64 -4.26 4.62
C CYS A 162 -27.71 -3.67 3.57
N ASP A 163 -26.58 -3.10 4.00
CA ASP A 163 -25.57 -2.50 3.11
C ASP A 163 -24.59 -3.56 2.56
N PHE A 164 -25.10 -4.50 1.75
CA PHE A 164 -24.24 -5.55 1.18
C PHE A 164 -23.33 -4.98 0.09
N VAL A 165 -23.84 -4.07 -0.74
CA VAL A 165 -23.03 -3.36 -1.74
C VAL A 165 -21.89 -2.58 -1.09
N GLY A 166 -22.14 -1.80 -0.04
CA GLY A 166 -21.08 -1.05 0.66
C GLY A 166 -20.03 -1.94 1.32
N ARG A 167 -20.43 -3.10 1.85
CA ARG A 167 -19.49 -4.13 2.35
C ARG A 167 -18.62 -4.69 1.22
N ILE A 168 -19.20 -4.96 0.05
CA ILE A 168 -18.45 -5.40 -1.14
C ILE A 168 -17.46 -4.31 -1.56
N ASP A 169 -17.91 -3.06 -1.68
CA ASP A 169 -17.06 -1.93 -2.05
C ASP A 169 -15.89 -1.75 -1.08
N SER A 170 -16.15 -1.89 0.22
CA SER A 170 -15.12 -1.85 1.26
C SER A 170 -14.07 -2.94 1.06
N ILE A 171 -14.47 -4.19 0.77
CA ILE A 171 -13.53 -5.29 0.52
C ILE A 171 -12.78 -5.09 -0.81
N LEU A 172 -13.41 -4.51 -1.82
CA LEU A 172 -12.75 -4.23 -3.11
C LEU A 172 -11.75 -3.07 -3.01
N ALA A 173 -11.94 -2.15 -2.07
CA ALA A 173 -11.07 -1.00 -1.84
C ALA A 173 -9.97 -1.24 -0.79
N CYS A 174 -10.15 -2.16 0.16
CA CYS A 174 -9.24 -2.28 1.30
C CYS A 174 -7.84 -2.76 0.90
N SER A 175 -6.83 -2.43 1.70
CA SER A 175 -5.53 -3.10 1.66
C SER A 175 -5.67 -4.56 2.12
N MET A 176 -4.94 -5.47 1.48
CA MET A 176 -4.86 -6.88 1.92
C MET A 176 -3.94 -7.06 3.13
N ASP A 177 -3.06 -6.09 3.42
CA ASP A 177 -2.19 -6.06 4.59
C ASP A 177 -2.17 -4.64 5.16
N LYS A 178 -3.15 -4.38 6.03
CA LYS A 178 -3.33 -3.05 6.61
C LYS A 178 -2.17 -2.66 7.53
N ALA A 179 -1.61 -3.61 8.27
CA ALA A 179 -0.50 -3.35 9.18
C ALA A 179 0.76 -2.91 8.41
N LEU A 180 1.05 -3.55 7.27
CA LEU A 180 2.16 -3.15 6.41
C LEU A 180 1.90 -1.79 5.74
N GLU A 181 0.68 -1.54 5.27
CA GLU A 181 0.27 -0.24 4.72
C GLU A 181 0.44 0.88 5.76
N ASP A 182 -0.03 0.68 6.99
CA ASP A 182 0.08 1.64 8.08
C ASP A 182 1.56 1.90 8.43
N THR A 183 2.40 0.87 8.42
CA THR A 183 3.85 1.02 8.58
C THR A 183 4.46 1.91 7.49
N TYR A 184 4.00 1.79 6.24
CA TYR A 184 4.45 2.67 5.17
C TYR A 184 3.91 4.09 5.33
N ILE A 185 2.66 4.25 5.73
CA ILE A 185 2.04 5.57 6.01
C ILE A 185 2.83 6.30 7.09
N ASP A 186 3.17 5.63 8.20
CA ASP A 186 3.94 6.21 9.31
C ASP A 186 5.31 6.70 8.84
N LYS A 187 6.03 5.86 8.07
CA LYS A 187 7.32 6.25 7.48
C LYS A 187 7.19 7.45 6.53
N MET A 188 6.12 7.52 5.75
CA MET A 188 5.88 8.65 4.84
C MET A 188 5.52 9.93 5.60
N GLN A 189 4.83 9.82 6.74
CA GLN A 189 4.56 10.94 7.63
C GLN A 189 5.84 11.44 8.32
N GLU A 190 6.73 10.54 8.73
CA GLU A 190 8.05 10.88 9.26
C GLU A 190 8.87 11.67 8.23
N ILE A 191 8.93 11.20 6.99
CA ILE A 191 9.58 11.91 5.88
C ILE A 191 8.96 13.29 5.66
N ARG A 192 7.62 13.40 5.69
CA ARG A 192 6.92 14.69 5.59
C ARG A 192 7.31 15.63 6.71
N HIS A 193 7.36 15.16 7.95
CA HIS A 193 7.74 15.97 9.10
C HIS A 193 9.16 16.51 8.95
N LEU A 194 10.10 15.67 8.50
CA LEU A 194 11.47 16.07 8.21
C LEU A 194 11.54 17.14 7.09
N ILE A 195 10.77 16.98 6.01
CA ILE A 195 10.69 17.98 4.94
C ILE A 195 10.14 19.31 5.45
N CYS A 196 9.07 19.30 6.26
CA CYS A 196 8.51 20.50 6.86
C CYS A 196 9.50 21.19 7.82
N LEU A 197 10.20 20.42 8.66
CA LEU A 197 11.26 20.95 9.53
C LEU A 197 12.34 21.66 8.73
N VAL A 198 12.83 21.03 7.64
CA VAL A 198 13.80 21.66 6.73
C VAL A 198 13.22 22.93 6.11
N GLY A 199 11.95 22.92 5.70
CA GLY A 199 11.25 24.09 5.18
C GLY A 199 11.13 25.24 6.20
N HIS A 200 10.75 24.95 7.44
CA HIS A 200 10.67 25.94 8.52
C HIS A 200 12.05 26.52 8.87
N MET A 201 13.09 25.68 8.90
CA MET A 201 14.47 26.13 9.06
C MET A 201 14.91 27.04 7.90
N MET A 202 14.47 26.76 6.67
CA MET A 202 14.71 27.62 5.50
C MET A 202 13.98 28.97 5.57
N ILE A 203 12.78 29.02 6.16
CA ILE A 203 12.00 30.26 6.35
C ILE A 203 12.61 31.11 7.47
N HIS A 204 12.90 30.53 8.64
CA HIS A 204 13.51 31.25 9.76
C HIS A 204 14.95 31.72 9.46
N SER A 205 15.70 30.99 8.65
CA SER A 205 17.01 31.45 8.14
C SER A 205 16.91 32.57 7.10
N SER A 206 15.71 32.91 6.59
CA SER A 206 15.53 34.10 5.75
C SER A 206 15.44 35.40 6.56
N ASP A 207 15.18 35.32 7.87
CA ASP A 207 15.11 36.49 8.75
C ASP A 207 16.44 36.77 9.49
N HIS A 208 17.38 35.82 9.48
CA HIS A 208 18.73 36.00 10.01
C HIS A 208 19.81 35.54 9.02
N LEU A 209 20.72 36.46 8.67
CA LEU A 209 21.94 36.14 7.93
C LEU A 209 22.71 35.02 8.65
N TYR A 210 22.79 33.86 8.01
CA TYR A 210 23.69 32.73 8.31
C TYR A 210 23.62 32.18 9.74
N GLU A 211 22.73 31.21 9.97
CA GLU A 211 22.86 30.28 11.10
C GLU A 211 23.03 28.85 10.60
N SER A 212 23.98 28.14 11.22
CA SER A 212 24.37 26.78 10.88
C SER A 212 23.87 25.79 11.93
N ILE A 213 23.16 24.75 11.52
CA ILE A 213 22.51 23.82 12.46
C ILE A 213 22.98 22.38 12.18
N ASP A 214 23.35 21.69 13.26
CA ASP A 214 23.79 20.29 13.30
C ASP A 214 22.59 19.33 13.37
N VAL A 215 22.40 18.52 12.32
CA VAL A 215 21.23 17.63 12.11
C VAL A 215 21.50 16.18 12.54
N THR A 216 22.63 15.91 13.20
CA THR A 216 23.14 14.53 13.42
C THR A 216 22.30 13.64 14.33
N LYS A 217 21.45 14.17 15.22
CA LYS A 217 20.79 13.33 16.25
C LYS A 217 19.65 12.42 15.76
N GLN A 218 19.20 12.53 14.50
CA GLN A 218 18.05 11.76 13.98
C GLN A 218 18.39 10.75 12.86
N PHE A 219 19.64 10.67 12.38
CA PHE A 219 19.97 9.92 11.16
C PHE A 219 20.62 8.54 11.35
N ASP A 220 20.89 8.09 12.57
CA ASP A 220 21.62 6.82 12.82
C ASP A 220 20.78 5.54 12.60
N GLY A 221 19.52 5.65 12.19
CA GLY A 221 18.60 4.51 12.03
C GLY A 221 18.54 3.86 10.64
N LEU A 222 19.11 4.46 9.60
CA LEU A 222 18.96 3.97 8.22
C LEU A 222 20.28 3.42 7.67
N SER A 223 20.61 2.19 8.06
CA SER A 223 21.44 1.35 7.20
C SER A 223 21.10 -0.13 7.35
N LYS A 224 20.59 -0.73 6.29
CA LYS A 224 21.30 -1.76 5.51
C LYS A 224 20.42 -2.27 4.37
N GLU A 225 21.11 -2.65 3.29
CA GLU A 225 20.63 -3.30 2.07
C GLU A 225 20.21 -2.36 0.94
N GLU A 226 21.20 -2.02 0.09
CA GLU A 226 21.10 -2.01 -1.37
C GLU A 226 22.52 -1.79 -1.96
N SER A 227 23.34 -2.84 -1.94
CA SER A 227 24.60 -2.84 -2.70
C SER A 227 24.31 -3.16 -4.17
N ASN A 228 24.06 -2.12 -4.97
CA ASN A 228 24.11 -2.23 -6.42
C ASN A 228 25.55 -2.18 -6.93
N ILE A 229 25.82 -2.97 -7.98
CA ILE A 229 27.11 -3.07 -8.66
C ILE A 229 27.47 -1.71 -9.27
N ILE A 230 28.53 -1.08 -8.75
CA ILE A 230 29.01 0.24 -9.17
C ILE A 230 29.71 0.14 -10.53
N ASP A 231 29.26 0.91 -11.52
CA ASP A 231 30.02 1.13 -12.75
C ASP A 231 31.23 2.05 -12.46
N LYS A 232 32.37 1.42 -12.16
CA LYS A 232 33.63 2.10 -11.86
C LYS A 232 34.10 3.07 -12.95
N ARG A 233 33.68 2.88 -14.21
CA ARG A 233 34.06 3.79 -15.32
C ARG A 233 33.28 5.10 -15.25
N GLU A 234 31.99 5.01 -14.98
CA GLU A 234 31.13 6.19 -14.88
C GLU A 234 31.42 6.98 -13.60
N GLN A 235 31.67 6.30 -12.49
CA GLN A 235 32.12 6.94 -11.25
C GLN A 235 33.42 7.75 -11.46
N LYS A 236 34.39 7.19 -12.19
CA LYS A 236 35.63 7.89 -12.55
C LYS A 236 35.34 9.15 -13.38
N ARG A 237 34.40 9.09 -14.33
CA ARG A 237 34.00 10.26 -15.14
C ARG A 237 33.40 11.38 -14.30
N ILE A 238 32.54 11.06 -13.32
CA ILE A 238 31.92 12.08 -12.44
C ILE A 238 32.96 12.73 -11.55
N ILE A 239 33.91 11.95 -11.01
CA ILE A 239 35.03 12.49 -10.23
C ILE A 239 35.91 13.40 -11.10
N ASP A 240 36.28 12.96 -12.30
CA ASP A 240 37.10 13.74 -13.23
C ASP A 240 36.39 15.05 -13.66
N ALA A 241 35.06 15.00 -13.87
CA ALA A 241 34.23 16.17 -14.14
C ALA A 241 34.19 17.13 -12.93
N SER A 242 34.00 16.61 -11.72
CA SER A 242 33.99 17.39 -10.48
C SER A 242 35.33 18.07 -10.24
N GLN A 243 36.45 17.36 -10.48
CA GLN A 243 37.80 17.94 -10.43
C GLN A 243 37.99 19.04 -11.48
N THR A 244 37.43 18.87 -12.68
CA THR A 244 37.52 19.87 -13.76
C THR A 244 36.76 21.14 -13.38
N ILE A 245 35.54 21.01 -12.85
CA ILE A 245 34.72 22.12 -12.35
C ILE A 245 35.48 22.88 -11.27
N LEU A 246 36.03 22.17 -10.28
CA LEU A 246 36.80 22.81 -9.20
C LEU A 246 38.05 23.52 -9.70
N LYS A 247 38.81 22.94 -10.66
CA LYS A 247 39.98 23.60 -11.26
C LYS A 247 39.61 24.86 -12.04
N GLN A 248 38.54 24.82 -12.82
CA GLN A 248 38.01 26.01 -13.53
C GLN A 248 37.63 27.10 -12.52
N HIS A 249 36.92 26.72 -11.46
CA HIS A 249 36.55 27.64 -10.38
C HIS A 249 37.76 28.19 -9.62
N GLN A 250 38.80 27.40 -9.35
CA GLN A 250 40.04 27.89 -8.71
C GLN A 250 40.72 28.99 -9.53
N THR A 251 40.73 28.82 -10.86
CA THR A 251 41.33 29.79 -11.78
C THR A 251 40.58 31.13 -11.75
N HIS A 252 39.24 31.08 -11.66
CA HIS A 252 38.39 32.27 -11.58
C HIS A 252 38.36 32.89 -10.17
N ALA A 253 38.45 32.08 -9.12
CA ALA A 253 38.36 32.48 -7.72
C ALA A 253 39.63 33.17 -7.20
N LYS A 254 40.82 32.76 -7.66
CA LYS A 254 42.10 33.40 -7.26
C LYS A 254 42.14 34.91 -7.52
N LYS A 255 41.30 35.42 -8.42
CA LYS A 255 41.26 36.83 -8.80
C LYS A 255 40.24 37.66 -8.01
N TYR A 256 39.21 37.04 -7.40
CA TYR A 256 38.04 37.77 -6.86
C TYR A 256 37.48 37.21 -5.55
N PHE A 257 38.03 36.11 -5.02
CA PHE A 257 37.54 35.55 -3.75
C PHE A 257 38.08 36.33 -2.55
N VAL A 258 37.17 36.74 -1.67
CA VAL A 258 37.48 37.34 -0.37
C VAL A 258 36.86 36.47 0.71
N GLU A 259 37.66 36.01 1.67
CA GLU A 259 37.17 35.26 2.82
C GLU A 259 36.29 36.15 3.69
N THR A 260 34.97 35.93 3.65
CA THR A 260 34.00 36.63 4.48
C THR A 260 33.89 35.96 5.87
N GLN A 261 33.27 36.65 6.83
CA GLN A 261 32.98 36.05 8.13
C GLN A 261 32.09 34.80 7.99
N ALA A 262 31.10 34.83 7.10
CA ALA A 262 30.23 33.69 6.80
C ALA A 262 31.04 32.47 6.29
N TYR A 263 32.04 32.71 5.44
CA TYR A 263 32.93 31.65 4.97
C TYR A 263 33.77 31.04 6.10
N ARG A 264 34.30 31.87 7.00
CA ARG A 264 35.09 31.39 8.15
C ARG A 264 34.25 30.53 9.08
N ASN A 265 33.07 31.01 9.46
CA ASN A 265 32.13 30.26 10.28
C ASN A 265 31.81 28.92 9.61
N ALA A 266 31.41 28.94 8.34
CA ALA A 266 31.08 27.75 7.56
C ALA A 266 32.23 26.72 7.52
N ASN A 267 33.48 27.17 7.38
CA ASN A 267 34.66 26.31 7.42
C ASN A 267 34.89 25.69 8.81
N GLU A 268 34.64 26.43 9.90
CA GLU A 268 34.75 25.89 11.27
C GLU A 268 33.70 24.80 11.52
N ILE A 269 32.43 25.07 11.18
CA ILE A 269 31.33 24.11 11.32
C ILE A 269 31.61 22.84 10.52
N LEU A 270 32.06 22.99 9.27
CA LEU A 270 32.35 21.88 8.38
C LEU A 270 33.52 21.03 8.91
N ARG A 271 34.54 21.63 9.53
CA ARG A 271 35.64 20.89 10.17
C ARG A 271 35.20 20.13 11.42
N GLN A 272 34.33 20.74 12.22
CA GLN A 272 33.86 20.14 13.46
C GLN A 272 32.85 18.99 13.19
N HIS A 273 31.91 19.18 12.28
CA HIS A 273 30.77 18.28 12.09
C HIS A 273 30.85 17.43 10.82
N ARG A 274 31.85 17.66 9.96
CA ARG A 274 32.07 16.99 8.65
C ARG A 274 30.90 17.11 7.67
N ARG A 275 29.88 17.93 7.98
CA ARG A 275 28.66 18.16 7.22
C ARG A 275 28.27 19.63 7.36
N LEU A 276 27.71 20.21 6.31
CA LEU A 276 27.28 21.60 6.27
C LEU A 276 26.14 21.76 5.26
N ILE A 277 25.10 22.52 5.64
CA ILE A 277 24.02 22.92 4.74
C ILE A 277 24.14 24.44 4.52
N LEU A 278 24.18 24.86 3.26
CA LEU A 278 24.22 26.27 2.87
C LEU A 278 22.85 26.70 2.35
N ILE A 279 22.19 27.62 3.05
CA ILE A 279 20.83 28.09 2.76
C ILE A 279 20.88 29.57 2.31
N GLY A 280 19.97 29.96 1.42
CA GLY A 280 19.88 31.33 0.89
C GLY A 280 19.20 31.41 -0.47
N LYS A 281 18.87 32.63 -0.92
CA LYS A 281 18.17 32.88 -2.18
C LYS A 281 19.03 32.54 -3.40
N SER A 282 18.39 32.35 -4.56
CA SER A 282 19.11 32.18 -5.82
C SER A 282 20.03 33.39 -6.07
N GLY A 283 21.23 33.12 -6.60
CA GLY A 283 22.24 34.17 -6.86
C GLY A 283 23.07 34.64 -5.65
N GLN A 284 22.79 34.20 -4.43
CA GLN A 284 23.56 34.62 -3.22
C GLN A 284 24.91 33.92 -3.03
N GLY A 285 25.40 33.18 -4.04
CA GLY A 285 26.74 32.58 -4.00
C GLY A 285 26.88 31.32 -3.14
N LYS A 286 25.79 30.61 -2.84
CA LYS A 286 25.82 29.35 -2.07
C LYS A 286 26.69 28.28 -2.72
N SER A 287 26.42 27.96 -3.98
CA SER A 287 27.17 26.96 -4.75
C SER A 287 28.64 27.37 -4.87
N TYR A 288 28.90 28.68 -5.01
CA TYR A 288 30.26 29.22 -5.01
C TYR A 288 30.96 29.02 -3.66
N MET A 289 30.31 29.33 -2.55
CA MET A 289 30.86 29.10 -1.20
C MET A 289 31.10 27.61 -0.93
N ALA A 290 30.17 26.73 -1.31
CA ALA A 290 30.32 25.28 -1.19
C ALA A 290 31.58 24.78 -1.91
N GLN A 291 31.77 25.21 -3.16
CA GLN A 291 32.94 24.87 -3.96
C GLN A 291 34.25 25.40 -3.35
N GLN A 292 34.25 26.61 -2.76
CA GLN A 292 35.43 27.15 -2.08
C GLN A 292 35.79 26.37 -0.81
N LEU A 293 34.79 25.92 -0.04
CA LEU A 293 35.00 25.09 1.14
C LEU A 293 35.53 23.71 0.75
N LEU A 294 34.94 23.08 -0.26
CA LEU A 294 35.41 21.80 -0.77
C LEU A 294 36.85 21.89 -1.31
N ASN A 295 37.17 22.96 -2.06
CA ASN A 295 38.53 23.23 -2.51
C ASN A 295 39.52 23.33 -1.35
N LYS A 296 39.15 24.03 -0.27
CA LYS A 296 40.01 24.17 0.92
C LYS A 296 40.26 22.83 1.59
N ILE A 297 39.23 22.01 1.75
CA ILE A 297 39.34 20.66 2.34
C ILE A 297 40.25 19.74 1.51
N ILE A 298 40.12 19.76 0.18
CA ILE A 298 40.95 18.93 -0.71
C ILE A 298 42.40 19.42 -0.76
N THR A 299 42.61 20.73 -0.62
CA THR A 299 43.95 21.31 -0.51
C THR A 299 44.62 20.87 0.79
N ASP A 300 43.86 20.76 1.88
CA ASP A 300 44.35 20.31 3.18
C ASP A 300 44.56 18.79 3.24
N ASP A 301 43.73 17.99 2.55
CA ASP A 301 43.85 16.53 2.47
C ASP A 301 43.61 16.02 1.03
N THR A 302 44.71 15.66 0.37
CA THR A 302 44.72 15.18 -1.02
C THR A 302 44.07 13.80 -1.20
N ASN A 303 43.79 13.07 -0.12
CA ASN A 303 43.09 11.77 -0.20
C ASN A 303 41.60 11.94 -0.44
N ILE A 304 41.06 13.14 -0.21
CA ILE A 304 39.65 13.46 -0.40
C ILE A 304 39.39 13.72 -1.88
N LYS A 305 38.55 12.89 -2.49
CA LYS A 305 38.13 13.08 -3.87
C LYS A 305 36.90 14.00 -3.93
N PRO A 306 36.91 15.06 -4.76
CA PRO A 306 35.74 15.90 -4.92
C PRO A 306 34.63 15.17 -5.65
N LEU A 307 33.41 15.43 -5.23
CA LEU A 307 32.22 14.98 -5.92
C LEU A 307 31.15 16.08 -5.87
N ILE A 308 30.70 16.53 -7.03
CA ILE A 308 29.61 17.49 -7.15
C ILE A 308 28.43 16.77 -7.78
N ILE A 309 27.34 16.66 -7.00
CA ILE A 309 26.10 16.02 -7.38
C ILE A 309 25.12 17.12 -7.77
N SER A 310 24.69 17.11 -9.03
CA SER A 310 23.73 18.06 -9.58
C SER A 310 22.40 17.42 -9.98
N ALA A 311 22.31 16.09 -9.89
CA ALA A 311 21.13 15.32 -10.29
C ALA A 311 20.99 14.07 -9.39
N ILE A 312 19.75 13.68 -9.08
CA ILE A 312 19.46 12.62 -8.11
C ILE A 312 19.90 11.22 -8.59
N GLU A 313 20.00 11.02 -9.91
CA GLU A 313 20.44 9.78 -10.54
C GLU A 313 21.90 9.46 -10.18
N GLN A 314 22.72 10.49 -9.93
CA GLN A 314 24.12 10.33 -9.54
C GLN A 314 24.26 9.78 -8.11
N TRP A 315 23.23 9.91 -7.26
CA TRP A 315 23.23 9.42 -5.88
C TRP A 315 23.33 7.90 -5.78
N LYS A 316 22.64 7.19 -6.68
CA LYS A 316 22.57 5.71 -6.71
C LYS A 316 23.93 5.03 -7.00
N MET A 317 24.93 5.80 -7.41
CA MET A 317 26.23 5.30 -7.88
C MET A 317 27.36 5.40 -6.83
N LEU A 318 27.07 5.92 -5.63
CA LEU A 318 28.09 6.40 -4.68
C LEU A 318 28.46 5.46 -3.54
N VAL A 319 28.10 4.18 -3.63
CA VAL A 319 28.26 3.22 -2.54
C VAL A 319 29.65 2.56 -2.53
N ASP A 320 30.70 3.25 -2.99
CA ASP A 320 32.07 2.72 -2.90
C ASP A 320 32.76 3.18 -1.61
N SER A 321 32.88 2.27 -0.64
CA SER A 321 33.55 2.53 0.64
C SER A 321 35.08 2.61 0.56
N SER A 322 35.69 2.42 -0.63
CA SER A 322 37.15 2.41 -0.80
C SER A 322 37.79 3.80 -0.91
N ASN A 323 37.00 4.87 -1.06
CA ASN A 323 37.49 6.23 -1.22
C ASN A 323 36.84 7.18 -0.20
N THR A 324 37.61 8.17 0.25
CA THR A 324 37.06 9.28 1.04
C THR A 324 36.64 10.39 0.08
N PHE A 325 35.39 10.85 0.18
CA PHE A 325 34.82 11.85 -0.71
C PHE A 325 34.46 13.13 0.04
N GLY A 326 34.68 14.27 -0.61
CA GLY A 326 34.09 15.55 -0.25
C GLY A 326 32.94 15.82 -1.21
N ILE A 327 31.71 15.83 -0.70
CA ILE A 327 30.50 15.82 -1.51
C ILE A 327 29.80 17.18 -1.43
N ILE A 328 29.48 17.76 -2.57
CA ILE A 328 28.52 18.86 -2.71
C ILE A 328 27.26 18.30 -3.35
N VAL A 329 26.12 18.53 -2.72
CA VAL A 329 24.81 18.31 -3.35
C VAL A 329 24.23 19.67 -3.68
N ASP A 330 24.29 20.05 -4.95
CA ASP A 330 23.78 21.34 -5.41
C ASP A 330 22.29 21.20 -5.73
N ASP A 331 21.51 22.23 -5.39
CA ASP A 331 20.05 22.27 -5.60
C ASP A 331 19.25 21.08 -5.00
N MET A 332 19.49 20.78 -3.71
CA MET A 332 18.77 19.73 -2.95
C MET A 332 17.23 19.87 -2.94
N CYS A 333 16.67 21.00 -3.40
CA CYS A 333 15.23 21.30 -3.38
C CYS A 333 14.67 21.69 -4.75
N GLY A 334 15.24 21.17 -5.85
CA GLY A 334 14.72 21.37 -7.20
C GLY A 334 13.19 21.31 -7.26
N ARG A 335 12.58 22.33 -7.89
CA ARG A 335 11.12 22.63 -7.97
C ARG A 335 10.22 21.64 -7.22
N PHE A 336 9.93 21.92 -5.95
CA PHE A 336 8.72 21.41 -5.32
C PHE A 336 7.50 22.08 -5.96
N THR A 337 7.11 21.66 -7.16
CA THR A 337 5.72 21.82 -7.62
C THR A 337 4.91 20.69 -7.01
N LEU A 338 4.65 20.80 -5.71
CA LEU A 338 3.52 20.13 -5.09
C LEU A 338 2.42 21.17 -5.04
N ASN A 339 1.50 21.13 -6.01
CA ASN A 339 0.29 21.93 -5.89
C ASN A 339 -0.58 21.26 -4.83
N GLU A 340 -1.21 22.04 -3.96
CA GLU A 340 -2.14 21.55 -2.92
C GLU A 340 -3.26 20.64 -3.49
N GLY A 341 -3.57 20.79 -4.79
CA GLY A 341 -4.55 19.95 -5.49
C GLY A 341 -4.10 18.51 -5.82
N ASP A 342 -2.81 18.18 -5.68
CA ASP A 342 -2.30 16.84 -6.01
C ASP A 342 -2.57 15.80 -4.91
N PHE A 343 -3.02 16.24 -3.72
CA PHE A 343 -3.30 15.35 -2.58
C PHE A 343 -4.78 15.28 -2.18
N THR A 344 -5.68 15.90 -2.94
CA THR A 344 -7.12 15.73 -2.79
C THR A 344 -7.67 14.91 -3.94
N LYS A 345 -7.46 13.58 -3.91
CA LYS A 345 -8.32 12.59 -4.57
C LYS A 345 -8.39 11.31 -3.76
#